data_AF-A0AAU8RW13-F1
#
_entry.id   AF-A0AAU8RW13-F1
#
_cell.length_a   1.000
_cell.length_b   1.000
_cell.length_c   1.000
_cell.angle_alpha   90.00
_cell.angle_beta   90.00
_cell.angle_gamma   90.00
#
_symmetry.space_group_name_H-M   'P 1'
#
loop_
_entity.id
_entity.type
_entity.pdbx_description
1 polymer ?
#
loop_
_entity_poly.entity_id
_entity_poly.type
_entity_poly.pdbx_seq_one_letter_code
_entity_poly.pdbx_strand_id
1 'polypeptide(L)' 'MGIGFAVNWRFEECEFLNVAGGTDTIPAGIHPVAERDTVTVYVGTRTYVMDKATFNLLKAQRKVNHLL' A
#
# COMPACT_ATOMS: atom_id res chain seq x y z
N MET A 1 -6.38 17.64 12.71
CA MET A 1 -6.35 16.49 11.79
C MET A 1 -5.44 16.84 10.64
N GLY A 2 -4.26 16.22 10.53
CA GLY A 2 -3.34 16.47 9.42
C GLY A 2 -3.92 15.92 8.12
N ILE A 3 -3.93 16.73 7.06
CA ILE A 3 -4.31 16.32 5.72
C ILE A 3 -3.25 15.32 5.25
N GLY A 4 -3.54 14.03 5.35
CA GLY A 4 -2.68 12.99 4.78
C GLY A 4 -2.89 13.00 3.27
N PHE A 5 -1.90 13.50 2.51
CA PHE A 5 -1.95 13.40 1.05
C PHE A 5 -1.74 11.94 0.65
N ALA A 6 -2.67 11.40 -0.13
CA ALA A 6 -2.47 10.12 -0.80
C ALA A 6 -1.78 10.36 -2.14
N VAL A 7 -0.76 9.56 -2.44
CA VAL A 7 -0.04 9.58 -3.72
C VAL A 7 -0.37 8.30 -4.47
N ASN A 8 -0.55 8.37 -5.79
CA ASN A 8 -0.79 7.19 -6.59
C ASN A 8 0.50 6.40 -6.79
N TRP A 9 0.48 5.11 -6.48
CA TRP A 9 1.57 4.18 -6.73
C TRP A 9 1.12 3.09 -7.69
N ARG A 10 2.05 2.58 -8.50
CA ARG A 10 1.82 1.40 -9.33
C ARG A 10 2.19 0.15 -8.57
N PHE A 11 1.23 -0.73 -8.37
CA PHE A 11 1.40 -2.04 -7.75
C PHE A 11 1.42 -3.15 -8.81
N GLU A 12 2.30 -4.13 -8.59
CA GLU A 12 2.13 -5.49 -9.09
C GLU A 12 1.24 -6.27 -8.11
N GLU A 13 0.60 -7.34 -8.58
CA GLU A 13 -0.19 -8.20 -7.71
C GLU A 13 0.71 -8.78 -6.62
N CYS A 14 0.38 -8.49 -5.36
CA CYS A 14 1.24 -8.86 -4.25
C CYS A 14 0.44 -9.18 -2.98
N GLU A 15 0.88 -10.22 -2.29
CA GLU A 15 0.45 -10.54 -0.94
C GLU A 15 1.29 -9.80 0.09
N PHE A 16 0.64 -9.37 1.17
CA PHE A 16 1.29 -8.67 2.28
C PHE A 16 0.63 -9.07 3.61
N LEU A 17 1.38 -8.94 4.70
CA LEU A 17 0.87 -9.15 6.05
C LEU A 17 0.20 -7.85 6.54
N ASN A 18 -1.10 -7.92 6.84
CA ASN A 18 -1.86 -6.79 7.35
C ASN A 18 -1.61 -6.57 8.85
N VAL A 19 -2.04 -5.43 9.35
CA VAL A 19 -1.88 -5.04 10.77
C VAL A 19 -2.64 -5.94 11.76
N ALA A 20 -3.59 -6.74 11.28
CA ALA A 20 -4.33 -7.72 12.09
C ALA A 20 -3.67 -9.11 12.10
N GLY A 21 -2.51 -9.27 11.44
CA GLY A 21 -1.79 -10.54 11.34
C GLY A 21 -2.33 -11.52 10.28
N GLY A 22 -3.25 -11.07 9.42
CA GLY A 22 -3.75 -11.83 8.27
C GLY A 22 -3.01 -11.48 6.98
N THR A 23 -3.03 -12.39 6.01
CA THR A 23 -2.50 -12.13 4.67
C THR A 23 -3.60 -11.53 3.80
N ASP A 24 -3.31 -10.40 3.16
CA ASP A 24 -4.17 -9.77 2.16
C ASP A 24 -3.42 -9.65 0.83
N THR A 25 -4.18 -9.60 -0.27
CA THR A 25 -3.62 -9.43 -1.62
C THR A 25 -4.06 -8.08 -2.19
N ILE A 26 -3.10 -7.27 -2.66
CA ILE A 26 -3.35 -6.07 -3.45
C ILE A 26 -3.27 -6.46 -4.92
N PRO A 27 -4.34 -6.24 -5.72
CA PRO A 27 -4.30 -6.52 -7.15
C PRO A 27 -3.38 -5.55 -7.88
N ALA A 28 -2.82 -5.97 -9.01
CA ALA A 28 -2.03 -5.09 -9.86
C ALA A 28 -2.85 -3.87 -10.32
N GLY A 29 -2.23 -2.70 -10.37
CA GLY A 29 -2.93 -1.47 -10.76
C GLY A 29 -2.29 -0.20 -10.21
N ILE A 30 -2.93 0.93 -10.47
CA ILE A 30 -2.54 2.21 -9.88
C ILE A 30 -3.51 2.50 -8.73
N HIS A 31 -2.97 2.55 -7.51
CA HIS A 31 -3.76 2.70 -6.30
C HIS A 31 -3.27 3.91 -5.50
N PRO A 32 -4.17 4.74 -4.94
CA PRO A 32 -3.78 5.78 -4.01
C PRO A 32 -3.23 5.16 -2.72
N VAL A 33 -2.13 5.72 -2.23
CA VAL A 33 -1.47 5.29 -0.99
C VAL A 33 -1.27 6.50 -0.08
N ALA A 34 -1.82 6.42 1.12
CA ALA A 34 -1.54 7.37 2.19
C ALA A 34 -0.51 6.77 3.16
N GLU A 35 0.66 7.39 3.25
CA GLU A 35 1.74 6.98 4.14
C GLU A 35 1.83 7.96 5.33
N ARG A 36 1.41 7.51 6.53
CA ARG A 36 1.60 8.24 7.81
C ARG A 36 2.38 7.36 8.78
N ASP A 37 1.78 6.98 9.91
CA ASP A 37 2.31 6.00 10.86
C ASP A 37 2.14 4.57 10.32
N THR A 38 1.02 4.33 9.63
CA THR A 38 0.73 3.14 8.82
C THR A 38 0.56 3.53 7.35
N VAL A 39 0.58 2.52 6.48
CA VAL A 39 0.37 2.67 5.03
C VAL A 39 -1.02 2.18 4.70
N THR A 40 -1.82 3.07 4.11
CA THR A 40 -3.19 2.79 3.68
C THR A 40 -3.26 2.81 2.16
N VAL A 41 -3.65 1.69 1.55
CA VAL A 41 -3.82 1.55 0.09
C VAL A 41 -5.31 1.45 -0.23
N TYR A 42 -5.79 2.29 -1.15
CA TYR A 42 -7.19 2.33 -1.55
C TYR A 42 -7.37 1.58 -2.87
N VAL A 43 -8.21 0.54 -2.89
CA VAL A 43 -8.45 -0.31 -4.07
C VAL A 43 -9.95 -0.41 -4.31
N GLY A 44 -10.48 0.41 -5.21
CA GLY A 44 -11.93 0.51 -5.43
C GLY A 44 -12.65 0.93 -4.15
N THR A 45 -13.47 0.03 -3.59
CA THR A 45 -14.18 0.26 -2.31
C THR A 45 -13.47 -0.35 -1.10
N ARG A 46 -12.37 -1.08 -1.31
CA ARG A 46 -11.59 -1.72 -0.24
C ARG A 46 -10.41 -0.84 0.18
N THR A 47 -10.06 -0.95 1.46
CA THR A 47 -8.91 -0.27 2.05
C THR A 47 -8.02 -1.31 2.70
N TYR A 48 -6.75 -1.33 2.30
CA TYR A 48 -5.74 -2.21 2.86
C TYR A 48 -4.82 -1.40 3.77
N VAL A 49 -4.62 -1.87 5.00
CA VAL A 49 -3.76 -1.19 5.97
C VAL A 49 -2.61 -2.11 6.33
N MET A 50 -1.38 -1.60 6.17
CA MET A 50 -0.16 -2.32 6.47
C MET A 50 0.84 -1.44 7.20
N ASP A 51 1.81 -2.08 7.85
CA ASP A 51 2.92 -1.37 8.46
C ASP A 51 3.87 -0.79 7.41
N LYS A 52 4.52 0.31 7.77
CA LYS A 52 5.49 0.99 6.91
C LYS A 52 6.68 0.09 6.55
N ALA A 53 7.06 -0.84 7.43
CA ALA A 53 8.08 -1.84 7.16
C ALA A 53 7.68 -2.78 6.00
N THR A 54 6.45 -3.30 6.04
CA THR A 54 5.88 -4.15 4.98
C THR A 54 5.86 -3.41 3.64
N PHE A 55 5.42 -2.15 3.64
CA PHE A 55 5.39 -1.35 2.41
C PHE A 55 6.80 -1.09 1.84
N ASN A 56 7.79 -0.81 2.70
CA ASN A 56 9.18 -0.64 2.26
C ASN A 56 9.78 -1.94 1.70
N LEU A 57 9.42 -3.11 2.24
CA LEU A 57 9.80 -4.40 1.66
C LEU A 57 9.20 -4.58 0.26
N LEU A 58 7.92 -4.22 0.07
CA LEU A 58 7.29 -4.30 -1.25
C LEU A 58 7.94 -3.35 -2.27
N LYS A 59 8.33 -2.14 -1.86
CA LYS A 59 9.14 -1.21 -2.68
C LYS A 59 10.50 -1.81 -3.05
N ALA A 60 11.21 -2.39 -2.07
CA ALA A 60 12.52 -3.03 -2.30
C ALA A 60 12.44 -4.23 -3.25
N GLN A 61 11.33 -4.97 -3.20
CA GLN A 61 11.01 -6.07 -4.13
C GLN A 61 10.55 -5.58 -5.51
N ARG A 62 10.48 -4.27 -5.76
CA ARG A 62 9.96 -3.64 -6.99
C ARG A 62 8.50 -3.96 -7.31
N LYS A 63 7.74 -4.46 -6.33
CA LYS A 63 6.30 -4.71 -6.44
C LYS A 63 5.48 -3.44 -6.35
N VAL A 64 6.06 -2.36 -5.83
CA VAL A 64 5.45 -1.03 -5.75
C VAL A 64 6.42 -0.01 -6.30
N ASN A 65 5.99 0.70 -7.35
CA ASN A 65 6.79 1.69 -8.04
C ASN A 65 6.13 3.07 -7.97
N HIS A 66 6.93 4.09 -7.66
CA HIS A 66 6.45 5.46 -7.65
C HIS A 66 6.11 5.86 -9.09
N LEU A 67 4.90 6.36 -9.29
CA LEU A 67 4.54 7.03 -10.53
C LEU A 67 5.13 8.43 -10.41
N LEU A 68 6.15 8.73 -11.22
CA LEU A 68 6.91 9.99 -11.24
C LEU A 68 6.06 11.23 -10.95
#